data_AF-A0A255T8T3-F1
#
_entry.id   AF-A0A255T8T3-F1
#
_cell.length_a   1.000
_cell.length_b   1.000
_cell.length_c   1.000
_cell.angle_alpha   90.00
_cell.angle_beta   90.00
_cell.angle_gamma   90.00
#
_symmetry.space_group_name_H-M   'P 1'
#
loop_
_entity.id
_entity.type
_entity.pdbx_description
1 polymer ?
#
loop_
_entity_poly.entity_id
_entity_poly.type
_entity_poly.pdbx_seq_one_letter_code
_entity_poly.pdbx_strand_id
1 'polypeptide(L)' 'MNPIKIKSAIYDALENFNCSVYYHKAYSNSCAFFTVEIHEEWDWDWIEDDIERVCEEYDLWIDDDSDGDFDLCINND' A
#
# COMPACT_ATOMS: atom_id res chain seq x y z
N MET A 1 15.56 0.88 0.39
CA MET A 1 14.15 1.09 -0.01
C MET A 1 13.93 2.54 -0.46
N ASN A 2 13.16 2.80 -1.52
CA ASN A 2 12.91 4.16 -2.03
C ASN A 2 11.39 4.46 -2.02
N PRO A 3 10.88 5.27 -1.06
CA PRO A 3 9.45 5.49 -0.91
C PRO A 3 8.77 6.11 -2.13
N ILE A 4 9.51 6.86 -2.96
CA ILE A 4 8.97 7.44 -4.20
C ILE A 4 8.67 6.34 -5.23
N LYS A 5 9.55 5.32 -5.33
CA LYS A 5 9.34 4.22 -6.26
C LYS A 5 8.17 3.32 -5.85
N ILE A 6 8.08 3.00 -4.56
CA ILE A 6 6.98 2.20 -4.01
C ILE A 6 5.65 2.92 -4.23
N LYS A 7 5.59 4.22 -3.89
CA LYS A 7 4.39 5.03 -4.13
C LYS A 7 3.98 5.06 -5.61
N SER A 8 4.94 5.12 -6.54
CA SER A 8 4.65 5.03 -7.97
C SER A 8 4.08 3.66 -8.35
N ALA A 9 4.69 2.57 -7.86
CA ALA A 9 4.23 1.21 -8.14
C ALA A 9 2.80 0.94 -7.63
N ILE A 10 2.45 1.48 -6.46
CA ILE A 10 1.09 1.40 -5.92
C ILE A 10 0.11 2.16 -6.83
N TYR A 11 0.47 3.36 -7.30
CA TYR A 11 -0.39 4.10 -8.24
C TYR A 11 -0.53 3.41 -9.59
N ASP A 12 0.54 2.80 -10.10
CA ASP A 12 0.49 2.05 -11.37
C ASP A 12 -0.39 0.80 -11.21
N ALA A 13 -0.32 0.10 -10.08
CA ALA A 13 -1.18 -1.05 -9.76
C ALA A 13 -2.66 -0.66 -9.64
N LEU A 14 -2.94 0.52 -9.10
CA LEU A 14 -4.30 1.04 -8.88
C LEU A 14 -4.73 2.08 -9.93
N GLU A 15 -4.17 2.05 -11.14
CA GLU A 15 -4.41 3.10 -12.15
C GLU A 15 -5.89 3.26 -12.55
N ASN A 16 -6.68 2.19 -12.38
CA ASN A 16 -8.12 2.16 -12.67
C ASN A 16 -8.98 2.67 -11.51
N PHE A 17 -8.40 2.98 -10.36
CA PHE A 17 -9.08 3.43 -9.16
C PHE A 17 -8.67 4.86 -8.80
N ASN A 18 -9.64 5.65 -8.35
CA ASN A 18 -9.39 6.95 -7.75
C ASN A 18 -8.85 6.78 -6.34
N CYS A 19 -7.52 6.63 -6.21
CA CYS A 19 -6.86 6.39 -4.94
C CYS A 19 -5.91 7.52 -4.50
N SER A 20 -5.59 7.54 -3.20
CA SER A 20 -4.54 8.36 -2.61
C SER A 20 -3.60 7.50 -1.80
N VAL A 21 -2.29 7.72 -1.97
CA VAL A 21 -1.23 6.95 -1.30
C VAL A 21 -0.41 7.86 -0.39
N TYR A 22 -0.34 7.56 0.90
CA TYR A 22 0.36 8.34 1.90
C TYR A 22 1.56 7.56 2.44
N TYR A 23 2.74 8.19 2.54
CA TYR A 23 3.91 7.54 3.14
C TYR A 23 4.11 8.02 4.57
N HIS A 24 4.10 7.08 5.50
CA HIS A 24 4.30 7.31 6.92
C HIS A 24 5.71 6.85 7.28
N LYS A 25 6.59 7.83 7.55
CA LYS A 25 7.95 7.51 8.00
C LYS A 25 7.91 6.87 9.39
N ALA A 26 8.84 5.94 9.64
CA ALA A 26 9.06 5.36 10.95
C ALA A 26 9.37 6.44 12.00
N TYR A 27 8.76 6.31 13.17
CA TYR A 27 9.11 7.04 14.38
C TYR A 27 9.58 6.04 15.45
N SER A 28 10.09 6.52 16.58
CA SER A 28 10.90 5.76 17.56
C SER A 28 10.46 4.33 17.92
N ASN A 29 9.16 3.99 17.80
CA ASN A 29 8.60 2.65 18.04
C ASN A 29 7.61 2.20 16.95
N SER A 30 7.66 2.75 15.73
CA SER A 30 6.77 2.37 14.63
C SER A 30 7.55 2.00 13.38
N CYS A 31 7.03 1.06 12.60
CA CYS A 31 7.51 0.79 11.25
C CYS A 31 7.12 1.95 10.33
N ALA A 32 7.81 2.07 9.20
CA ALA A 32 7.36 2.90 8.10
C ALA A 32 6.34 2.11 7.28
N PHE A 33 5.31 2.78 6.76
CA PHE A 33 4.23 2.14 6.02
C PHE A 33 3.61 3.10 5.00
N PHE A 34 2.80 2.56 4.10
CA PHE A 34 1.97 3.33 3.17
C PHE A 34 0.50 3.09 3.48
N THR A 35 -0.29 4.15 3.58
CA THR A 35 -1.75 4.03 3.62
C THR A 35 -2.30 4.28 2.23
N VAL A 36 -3.20 3.41 1.79
CA VAL A 36 -3.88 3.51 0.51
C VAL A 36 -5.37 3.72 0.75
N GLU A 37 -5.87 4.89 0.35
CA GLU A 37 -7.30 5.23 0.42
C GLU A 37 -7.91 5.14 -0.98
N ILE A 38 -9.00 4.39 -1.16
CA ILE A 38 -9.77 4.32 -2.41
C ILE A 38 -11.07 5.12 -2.24
N HIS A 39 -11.28 6.13 -3.09
CA HIS A 39 -12.36 7.13 -2.95
C HIS A 39 -13.65 6.74 -3.70
N GLU A 40 -13.85 5.45 -3.92
CA GLU A 40 -15.01 4.88 -4.61
C GLU A 40 -15.34 3.49 -4.01
N GLU A 41 -16.48 2.90 -4.42
CA GLU A 41 -16.80 1.53 -4.01
C GLU A 41 -15.77 0.57 -4.61
N TRP A 42 -15.19 -0.27 -3.78
CA TRP A 42 -14.17 -1.24 -4.17
C TRP A 42 -14.36 -2.56 -3.42
N ASP A 43 -13.74 -3.62 -3.95
CA ASP A 43 -13.67 -4.95 -3.35
C ASP A 43 -12.20 -5.39 -3.36
N TRP A 44 -11.76 -6.06 -2.29
CA TRP A 44 -10.39 -6.55 -2.15
C TRP A 44 -10.01 -7.49 -3.29
N ASP A 45 -10.93 -8.36 -3.70
CA ASP A 45 -10.75 -9.29 -4.81
C ASP A 45 -10.40 -8.58 -6.15
N TRP A 46 -10.68 -7.28 -6.29
CA TRP A 46 -10.38 -6.52 -7.50
C TRP A 46 -8.95 -5.98 -7.56
N ILE A 47 -8.28 -5.84 -6.40
CA ILE A 47 -6.97 -5.21 -6.28
C ILE A 47 -5.90 -6.12 -5.67
N GLU A 48 -6.30 -7.21 -5.01
CA GLU A 48 -5.43 -8.14 -4.27
C GLU A 48 -4.23 -8.58 -5.11
N ASP A 49 -4.47 -9.19 -6.28
CA ASP A 49 -3.42 -9.71 -7.17
C ASP A 49 -2.37 -8.64 -7.56
N ASP A 50 -2.79 -7.40 -7.81
CA ASP A 50 -1.90 -6.33 -8.24
C ASP A 50 -1.13 -5.72 -7.06
N ILE A 51 -1.77 -5.59 -5.90
CA ILE A 51 -1.13 -5.12 -4.67
C ILE A 51 -0.16 -6.17 -4.10
N GLU A 52 -0.50 -7.46 -4.14
CA GLU A 52 0.39 -8.55 -3.73
C GLU A 52 1.68 -8.55 -4.55
N ARG A 53 1.62 -8.31 -5.87
CA ARG A 53 2.81 -8.18 -6.72
C ARG A 53 3.70 -7.02 -6.28
N VAL A 54 3.12 -5.86 -5.94
CA VAL A 54 3.88 -4.72 -5.40
C VAL A 54 4.52 -5.10 -4.07
N CYS A 55 3.81 -5.83 -3.22
CA CYS A 55 4.33 -6.29 -1.94
C CYS A 55 5.51 -7.26 -2.11
N GLU A 56 5.41 -8.22 -3.02
CA GLU A 56 6.51 -9.14 -3.35
C GLU A 56 7.73 -8.41 -3.93
N GLU A 57 7.53 -7.44 -4.83
CA GLU A 57 8.63 -6.68 -5.46
C GLU A 57 9.41 -5.85 -4.43
N TYR A 58 8.71 -5.28 -3.46
CA TYR A 58 9.27 -4.32 -2.50
C TYR A 58 9.44 -4.84 -1.08
N ASP A 59 9.16 -6.14 -0.85
CA ASP A 59 9.21 -6.79 0.46
C ASP A 59 8.33 -6.06 1.50
N LEU A 60 7.05 -5.91 1.14
CA LEU A 60 6.02 -5.32 1.99
C LEU A 60 5.05 -6.40 2.46
N TRP A 61 4.34 -6.13 3.55
CA TRP A 61 3.20 -6.93 3.98
C TRP A 61 1.96 -6.05 4.11
N ILE A 62 0.80 -6.65 3.85
CA ILE A 62 -0.49 -5.98 3.86
C ILE A 62 -1.07 -6.09 5.28
N ASP A 63 -1.42 -4.95 5.85
CA ASP A 63 -2.26 -4.84 7.05
C ASP A 63 -3.58 -4.23 6.60
N ASP A 64 -4.57 -5.07 6.31
CA ASP A 64 -5.92 -4.65 5.95
C ASP A 64 -6.79 -4.67 7.21
N ASP A 65 -7.23 -3.49 7.65
CA ASP A 65 -8.11 -3.30 8.80
C ASP A 65 -9.58 -3.05 8.41
N SER A 66 -9.95 -3.31 7.16
CA SER A 66 -11.33 -3.51 6.66
C SER A 66 -12.27 -2.28 6.66
N ASP A 67 -11.75 -1.06 6.85
CA ASP A 67 -12.56 0.17 6.94
C ASP A 67 -12.47 1.10 5.70
N GLY A 68 -11.94 0.60 4.57
CA GLY A 68 -11.95 1.30 3.27
C GLY A 68 -10.59 1.86 2.83
N ASP A 69 -9.59 1.69 3.68
CA ASP A 69 -8.17 1.81 3.41
C ASP A 69 -7.44 0.50 3.77
N PHE A 70 -6.18 0.39 3.34
CA PHE A 70 -5.28 -0.66 3.77
C PHE A 70 -3.86 -0.12 3.88
N ASP A 71 -3.07 -0.73 4.77
CA ASP A 71 -1.70 -0.34 5.02
C ASP A 71 -0.71 -1.34 4.40
N LEU A 72 0.32 -0.82 3.73
CA LEU A 72 1.46 -1.59 3.24
C LEU A 72 2.66 -1.31 4.12
N CYS A 73 2.95 -2.24 5.00
CA CYS A 73 4.01 -2.14 5.99
C CYS A 73 5.34 -2.68 5.45
N ILE A 74 6.42 -2.00 5.80
CA ILE A 74 7.76 -2.36 5.38
C ILE A 74 8.30 -3.49 6.28
N ASN A 75 8.72 -4.62 5.68
CA ASN A 75 9.46 -5.64 6.41
C ASN A 75 10.82 -5.07 6.84
N ASN A 76 11.15 -5.20 8.14
CA ASN A 76 12.39 -4.70 8.75
C ASN A 76 13.36 -5.84 9.12
N ASP A 77 13.35 -6.96 8.37
CA ASP A 77 14.32 -8.04 8.57
C ASP A 77 15.78 -7.60 8.34
#